data_AF-A0A2A7D8H7-F1
#
_entry.id   AF-A0A2A7D8H7-F1
#
_cell.length_a   1.000
_cell.length_b   1.000
_cell.length_c   1.000
_cell.angle_alpha   90.00
_cell.angle_beta   90.00
_cell.angle_gamma   90.00
#
_symmetry.space_group_name_H-M   'P 1'
#
loop_
_entity.id
_entity.type
_entity.pdbx_description
1 polymer ?
#
loop_
_entity_poly.entity_id
_entity_poly.type
_entity_poly.pdbx_seq_one_letter_code
_entity_poly.pdbx_strand_id
1 'polypeptide(L)'
;MIGMKAKDMVELNNKKRELLTPENEAAYGDMLVYLRISNVPEQQMEELLLEILDHLIEAQTENKNAYDIFGDDLQSYCDELISALPTQTKLEKTSIIGFAISLLLAIQFGIDAIVSFFILTFGKNTEHFTPAFSVPGTILSVSLIILGILLILYFLKRYSFDQKTTWKRRILFGFTFATPFCASVFLHVYFKKQPYLIYHLTFWQNALIAILFFVLYKLLYKKSNF
;
A
#
# COMPACT_ATOMS: atom_id res chain seq x y z
N MET A 1 -0.87 24.79 -18.22
CA MET A 1 -1.57 24.74 -16.92
C MET A 1 -0.63 24.07 -15.94
N ILE A 2 -0.22 24.75 -14.87
CA ILE A 2 0.47 24.09 -13.76
C ILE A 2 -0.64 23.35 -12.99
N GLY A 3 -0.82 22.06 -13.29
CA GLY A 3 -1.83 21.23 -12.64
C GLY A 3 -1.57 21.13 -11.13
N MET A 4 -2.65 21.00 -10.35
CA MET A 4 -2.55 20.70 -8.92
C MET A 4 -1.78 19.39 -8.71
N LYS A 5 -1.05 19.28 -7.60
CA LYS A 5 -0.39 18.02 -7.26
C LYS A 5 -1.43 17.00 -6.78
N ALA A 6 -1.18 15.71 -7.00
CA ALA A 6 -2.06 14.63 -6.55
C ALA A 6 -2.46 14.75 -5.07
N LYS A 7 -1.51 15.07 -4.20
CA LYS A 7 -1.78 15.31 -2.77
C LYS A 7 -2.82 16.40 -2.52
N ASP A 8 -2.75 17.51 -3.25
CA ASP A 8 -3.69 18.63 -3.10
C ASP A 8 -5.08 18.22 -3.62
N MET A 9 -5.13 17.40 -4.68
CA MET A 9 -6.36 16.83 -5.21
C MET A 9 -7.03 15.87 -4.23
N VAL A 10 -6.25 15.02 -3.55
CA VAL A 10 -6.76 14.13 -2.49
C VAL A 10 -7.37 14.95 -1.34
N GLU A 11 -6.72 16.03 -0.92
CA GLU A 11 -7.25 16.91 0.13
C GLU A 11 -8.55 17.60 -0.31
N LEU A 12 -8.57 18.12 -1.54
CA LEU A 12 -9.76 18.72 -2.13
C LEU A 12 -10.91 17.70 -2.26
N ASN A 13 -10.58 16.47 -2.64
CA ASN A 13 -11.53 15.38 -2.76
C ASN A 13 -12.20 15.10 -1.41
N ASN A 14 -11.41 14.95 -0.35
CA ASN A 14 -11.94 14.73 0.99
C ASN A 14 -12.86 15.87 1.45
N LYS A 15 -12.51 17.13 1.19
CA LYS A 15 -13.35 18.29 1.50
C LYS A 15 -14.67 18.30 0.72
N LYS A 16 -14.63 18.01 -0.58
CA LYS A 16 -15.82 17.99 -1.44
C LYS A 16 -16.75 16.82 -1.12
N ARG A 17 -16.21 15.67 -0.71
CA ARG A 17 -17.01 14.49 -0.31
C ARG A 17 -17.95 14.77 0.85
N GLU A 18 -17.59 15.66 1.77
CA GLU A 18 -18.45 16.09 2.88
C GLU A 18 -19.73 16.81 2.41
N LEU A 19 -19.78 17.24 1.14
CA LEU A 19 -20.94 17.90 0.53
C LEU A 19 -21.95 16.90 -0.08
N LEU A 20 -21.63 15.60 -0.11
CA LEU A 20 -22.51 14.59 -0.67
C LEU A 20 -23.60 14.18 0.32
N THR A 21 -24.75 13.77 -0.23
CA THR A 21 -25.75 13.02 0.55
C THR A 21 -25.18 11.66 0.99
N PRO A 22 -25.68 11.07 2.09
CA PRO A 22 -25.17 9.77 2.58
C PRO A 22 -25.23 8.64 1.54
N GLU A 23 -26.24 8.64 0.67
CA GLU A 23 -26.39 7.66 -0.40
C GLU A 23 -25.31 7.84 -1.48
N ASN A 24 -25.11 9.08 -1.93
CA ASN A 24 -24.09 9.41 -2.93
C ASN A 24 -22.67 9.25 -2.38
N GLU A 25 -22.45 9.56 -1.10
CA GLU A 25 -21.17 9.36 -0.42
C GLU A 25 -20.78 7.87 -0.39
N ALA A 26 -21.75 6.98 -0.11
CA ALA A 26 -21.51 5.54 -0.12
C ALA A 26 -21.16 5.03 -1.53
N ALA A 27 -21.96 5.39 -2.54
CA ALA A 27 -21.71 4.99 -3.93
C ALA A 27 -20.35 5.52 -4.44
N TYR A 28 -20.06 6.80 -4.20
CA TYR A 28 -18.79 7.41 -4.56
C TYR A 28 -17.61 6.78 -3.79
N GLY A 29 -17.81 6.39 -2.52
CA GLY A 29 -16.81 5.68 -1.72
C GLY A 29 -16.39 4.35 -2.35
N ASP A 30 -17.37 3.56 -2.82
CA ASP A 30 -17.12 2.29 -3.49
C ASP A 30 -16.35 2.49 -4.81
N MET A 31 -16.74 3.49 -5.60
CA MET A 31 -16.04 3.89 -6.84
C MET A 31 -14.61 4.35 -6.55
N LEU A 32 -14.42 5.19 -5.54
CA LEU A 32 -13.11 5.73 -5.15
C LEU A 32 -12.12 4.62 -4.79
N VAL A 33 -12.55 3.61 -4.03
CA VAL A 33 -11.70 2.45 -3.69
C VAL A 33 -11.35 1.65 -4.95
N TYR A 34 -12.34 1.38 -5.82
CA TYR A 34 -12.13 0.61 -7.04
C TYR A 34 -11.14 1.28 -8.01
N LEU A 35 -11.35 2.58 -8.22
CA LEU A 35 -10.60 3.42 -9.14
C LEU A 35 -9.16 3.65 -8.66
N ARG A 36 -8.92 3.95 -7.37
CA ARG A 36 -7.56 4.14 -6.83
C ARG A 36 -6.67 2.89 -6.87
N ILE A 37 -7.26 1.69 -6.82
CA ILE A 37 -6.51 0.42 -6.91
C ILE A 37 -6.23 0.04 -8.38
N SER A 38 -6.78 0.77 -9.35
CA SER A 38 -6.54 0.51 -10.77
C SER A 38 -5.11 0.86 -11.20
N ASN A 39 -4.71 0.38 -12.38
CA ASN A 39 -3.37 0.59 -12.94
C ASN A 39 -3.25 1.93 -13.70
N VAL A 40 -3.92 2.97 -13.21
CA VAL A 40 -3.87 4.34 -13.76
C VAL A 40 -2.88 5.16 -12.92
N PRO A 41 -2.10 6.08 -13.49
CA PRO A 41 -1.20 6.91 -12.69
C PRO A 41 -2.00 7.86 -11.78
N GLU A 42 -1.46 8.11 -10.58
CA GLU A 42 -2.19 8.73 -9.48
C GLU A 42 -2.79 10.09 -9.86
N GLN A 43 -2.04 10.90 -10.60
CA GLN A 43 -2.50 12.23 -10.98
C GLN A 43 -3.76 12.19 -11.85
N GLN A 44 -3.78 11.38 -12.92
CA GLN A 44 -4.97 11.27 -13.78
C GLN A 44 -6.15 10.63 -13.03
N MET A 45 -5.85 9.73 -12.11
CA MET A 45 -6.87 9.10 -11.29
C MET A 45 -7.55 10.11 -10.34
N GLU A 46 -6.79 10.93 -9.65
CA GLU A 46 -7.35 11.96 -8.75
C GLU A 46 -8.06 13.08 -9.53
N GLU A 47 -7.61 13.42 -10.74
CA GLU A 47 -8.32 14.32 -11.66
C GLU A 47 -9.70 13.75 -12.01
N LEU A 48 -9.77 12.49 -12.45
CA LEU A 48 -11.03 11.80 -12.75
C LEU A 48 -11.96 11.73 -11.53
N LEU A 49 -11.42 11.41 -10.35
CA LEU A 49 -12.21 11.32 -9.12
C LEU A 49 -12.83 12.66 -8.73
N LEU A 50 -12.10 13.76 -8.92
CA LEU A 50 -12.64 15.10 -8.70
C LEU A 50 -13.75 15.44 -9.71
N GLU A 51 -13.59 15.05 -10.98
CA GLU A 51 -14.61 15.26 -12.02
C GLU A 51 -15.90 14.49 -11.70
N ILE A 52 -15.79 13.20 -11.36
CA ILE A 52 -16.94 12.38 -10.93
C ILE A 52 -17.64 13.02 -9.72
N LEU A 53 -16.84 13.47 -8.74
CA LEU A 53 -17.35 14.08 -7.53
C LEU A 53 -18.10 15.39 -7.82
N ASP A 54 -17.58 16.22 -8.72
CA ASP A 54 -18.23 17.48 -9.12
C ASP A 54 -19.55 17.23 -9.86
N HIS A 55 -19.57 16.30 -10.81
CA HIS A 55 -20.82 15.92 -11.49
C HIS A 55 -21.87 15.37 -10.52
N LEU A 56 -21.44 14.57 -9.54
CA LEU A 56 -22.33 14.02 -8.53
C LEU A 56 -22.88 15.11 -7.59
N ILE A 57 -22.04 16.07 -7.20
CA ILE A 57 -22.44 17.22 -6.38
C ILE A 57 -23.42 18.13 -7.15
N GLU A 58 -23.25 18.31 -8.45
CA GLU A 58 -24.19 19.08 -9.26
C GLU A 58 -25.54 18.38 -9.36
N ALA A 59 -25.53 17.10 -9.73
CA ALA A 59 -26.75 16.33 -9.94
C ALA A 59 -27.57 16.11 -8.64
N GLN A 60 -26.93 16.08 -7.48
CA GLN A 60 -27.66 16.00 -6.21
C GLN A 60 -28.56 17.24 -5.97
N THR A 61 -28.23 18.39 -6.58
CA THR A 61 -29.07 19.61 -6.50
C THR A 61 -30.41 19.43 -7.22
N GLU A 62 -30.46 18.49 -8.18
CA GLU A 62 -31.66 18.05 -8.89
C GLU A 62 -32.32 16.82 -8.24
N ASN A 63 -31.91 16.44 -7.02
CA ASN A 63 -32.32 15.22 -6.31
C ASN A 63 -32.01 13.91 -7.06
N LYS A 64 -30.96 13.87 -7.89
CA LYS A 64 -30.46 12.65 -8.53
C LYS A 64 -29.39 11.99 -7.69
N ASN A 65 -29.39 10.66 -7.64
CA ASN A 65 -28.33 9.88 -7.00
C ASN A 65 -27.30 9.37 -8.03
N ALA A 66 -26.23 8.74 -7.55
CA ALA A 66 -25.16 8.21 -8.41
C ALA A 66 -25.66 7.19 -9.45
N TYR A 67 -26.67 6.38 -9.10
CA TYR A 67 -27.23 5.36 -10.01
C TYR A 67 -28.09 5.99 -11.11
N ASP A 68 -28.76 7.11 -10.83
CA ASP A 68 -29.53 7.86 -11.84
C ASP A 68 -28.63 8.48 -12.92
N ILE A 69 -27.37 8.78 -12.60
CA ILE A 69 -26.44 9.52 -13.47
C ILE A 69 -25.49 8.56 -14.18
N PHE A 70 -24.88 7.64 -13.43
CA PHE A 70 -23.84 6.74 -13.91
C PHE A 70 -24.38 5.34 -14.26
N GLY A 71 -25.66 5.09 -13.98
CA GLY A 71 -26.34 3.81 -14.21
C GLY A 71 -26.29 2.88 -12.99
N ASP A 72 -27.12 1.83 -13.05
CA ASP A 72 -27.24 0.85 -11.97
C ASP A 72 -25.95 0.04 -11.72
N ASP A 73 -25.11 -0.13 -12.75
CA ASP A 73 -23.84 -0.85 -12.66
C ASP A 73 -22.64 0.11 -12.64
N LEU A 74 -22.39 0.67 -11.45
CA LEU A 74 -21.25 1.56 -11.20
C LEU A 74 -19.89 0.89 -11.43
N GLN A 75 -19.80 -0.44 -11.31
CA GLN A 75 -18.55 -1.15 -11.56
C GLN A 75 -18.21 -1.14 -13.05
N SER A 76 -19.18 -1.48 -13.91
CA SER A 76 -19.00 -1.42 -15.36
C SER A 76 -18.66 0.00 -15.82
N TYR A 77 -19.32 1.01 -15.26
CA TYR A 77 -18.97 2.41 -15.52
C TYR A 77 -17.50 2.73 -15.16
N CYS A 78 -17.04 2.31 -13.97
CA CYS A 78 -15.64 2.50 -13.60
C CYS A 78 -14.65 1.75 -14.51
N ASP A 79 -15.01 0.56 -14.99
CA ASP A 79 -14.19 -0.20 -15.93
C ASP A 79 -14.05 0.53 -17.29
N GLU A 80 -15.13 1.13 -17.79
CA GLU A 80 -15.10 1.97 -18.99
C GLU A 80 -14.16 3.18 -18.80
N LEU A 81 -14.27 3.88 -17.68
CA LEU A 81 -13.39 5.01 -17.36
C LEU A 81 -11.91 4.61 -17.29
N ILE A 82 -11.59 3.50 -16.62
CA ILE A 82 -10.23 2.96 -16.54
C ILE A 82 -9.70 2.62 -17.94
N SER A 83 -10.55 2.07 -18.82
CA SER A 83 -10.16 1.69 -20.19
C SER A 83 -9.83 2.88 -21.08
N ALA A 84 -10.43 4.05 -20.80
CA ALA A 84 -10.19 5.29 -21.51
C ALA A 84 -8.94 6.04 -21.04
N LEU A 85 -8.39 5.68 -19.87
CA LEU A 85 -7.24 6.35 -19.27
C LEU A 85 -5.90 5.68 -19.62
N PRO A 86 -4.79 6.44 -19.58
CA PRO A 86 -3.47 5.87 -19.78
C PRO A 86 -3.16 4.87 -18.65
N THR A 87 -2.49 3.78 -19.00
CA THR A 87 -2.03 2.79 -18.03
C THR A 87 -0.60 3.09 -17.59
N GLN A 88 -0.29 2.79 -16.34
CA GLN A 88 1.07 2.91 -15.82
C GLN A 88 2.05 2.08 -16.65
N THR A 89 3.21 2.67 -16.94
CA THR A 89 4.32 2.03 -17.63
C THR A 89 4.88 0.86 -16.81
N LYS A 90 5.53 -0.10 -17.47
CA LYS A 90 6.21 -1.22 -16.77
C LYS A 90 7.23 -0.71 -15.74
N LEU A 91 7.88 0.41 -16.04
CA LEU A 91 8.88 1.01 -15.18
C LEU A 91 8.25 1.59 -13.91
N GLU A 92 7.12 2.29 -14.01
CA GLU A 92 6.38 2.80 -12.85
C GLU A 92 5.90 1.64 -11.96
N LYS A 93 5.29 0.61 -12.57
CA LYS A 93 4.84 -0.60 -11.86
C LYS A 93 5.97 -1.30 -11.09
N THR A 94 7.11 -1.50 -11.74
CA THR A 94 8.28 -2.10 -11.07
C THR A 94 8.89 -1.18 -10.01
N SER A 95 8.81 0.14 -10.20
CA SER A 95 9.26 1.11 -9.20
C SER A 95 8.37 1.09 -7.96
N ILE A 96 7.06 0.86 -8.10
CA ILE A 96 6.13 0.69 -6.97
C ILE A 96 6.55 -0.49 -6.08
N ILE A 97 6.72 -1.66 -6.70
CA ILE A 97 7.16 -2.87 -5.98
C ILE A 97 8.56 -2.66 -5.39
N GLY A 98 9.47 -2.06 -6.16
CA GLY A 98 10.83 -1.81 -5.76
C GLY A 98 10.96 -0.85 -4.56
N PHE A 99 10.19 0.25 -4.53
CA PHE A 99 10.25 1.17 -3.38
C PHE A 99 9.64 0.49 -2.14
N ALA A 100 8.59 -0.32 -2.28
CA ALA A 100 7.98 -1.03 -1.17
C ALA A 100 8.96 -2.04 -0.55
N ILE A 101 9.66 -2.83 -1.38
CA ILE A 101 10.73 -3.73 -0.94
C ILE A 101 11.84 -2.95 -0.25
N SER A 102 12.28 -1.84 -0.86
CA SER A 102 13.35 -1.00 -0.30
C SER A 102 12.98 -0.42 1.06
N LEU A 103 11.73 0.03 1.23
CA LEU A 103 11.22 0.54 2.50
C LEU A 103 11.18 -0.56 3.57
N LEU A 104 10.68 -1.75 3.24
CA LEU A 104 10.65 -2.88 4.17
C LEU A 104 12.06 -3.28 4.64
N LEU A 105 13.02 -3.31 3.72
CA LEU A 105 14.42 -3.61 4.06
C LEU A 105 15.05 -2.49 4.90
N ALA A 106 14.79 -1.22 4.57
CA ALA A 106 15.27 -0.09 5.35
C ALA A 106 14.75 -0.14 6.81
N ILE A 107 13.47 -0.47 7.00
CA ILE A 107 12.86 -0.64 8.33
C ILE A 107 13.51 -1.83 9.06
N GLN A 108 13.64 -2.98 8.41
CA GLN A 108 14.24 -4.19 9.00
C GLN A 108 15.66 -3.91 9.51
N PHE A 109 16.54 -3.41 8.65
CA PHE A 109 17.93 -3.11 9.03
C PHE A 109 18.03 -1.92 9.97
N GLY A 110 17.09 -0.97 9.91
CA GLY A 110 16.99 0.14 10.87
C GLY A 110 16.69 -0.36 12.29
N ILE A 111 15.75 -1.29 12.44
CA ILE A 111 15.46 -1.94 13.72
C ILE A 111 16.68 -2.74 14.21
N ASP A 112 17.29 -3.55 13.35
CA ASP A 112 18.48 -4.33 13.70
C ASP A 112 19.66 -3.41 14.12
N ALA A 113 19.82 -2.23 13.50
CA ALA A 113 20.80 -1.22 13.89
C ALA A 113 20.49 -0.63 15.27
N ILE A 114 19.23 -0.25 15.54
CA ILE A 114 18.82 0.26 16.86
C ILE A 114 19.09 -0.79 17.94
N VAL A 115 18.69 -2.04 17.72
CA VAL A 115 18.96 -3.15 18.65
C VAL A 115 20.45 -3.33 18.88
N SER A 116 21.26 -3.33 17.81
CA SER A 116 22.72 -3.44 17.90
C SER A 116 23.34 -2.29 18.70
N PHE A 117 22.82 -1.07 18.57
CA PHE A 117 23.27 0.09 19.32
C PHE A 117 22.99 -0.03 20.82
N PHE A 118 21.80 -0.50 21.19
CA PHE A 118 21.46 -0.77 22.60
C PHE A 118 22.38 -1.83 23.20
N ILE A 119 22.63 -2.92 22.48
CA ILE A 119 23.54 -3.99 22.92
C ILE A 119 24.96 -3.44 23.09
N LEU A 120 25.46 -2.64 22.15
CA LEU A 120 26.78 -2.02 22.23
C LEU A 120 26.92 -1.07 23.44
N THR A 121 25.87 -0.32 23.75
CA THR A 121 25.93 0.74 24.78
C THR A 121 25.68 0.20 26.20
N PHE A 122 24.78 -0.78 26.35
CA PHE A 122 24.33 -1.27 27.65
C PHE A 122 24.70 -2.74 27.93
N GLY A 123 25.24 -3.45 26.94
CA GLY A 123 25.66 -4.84 27.08
C GLY A 123 26.91 -4.97 27.96
N LYS A 124 26.73 -5.29 29.24
CA LYS A 124 27.84 -5.66 30.14
C LYS A 124 28.40 -7.02 29.73
N ASN A 125 29.65 -7.07 29.23
CA ASN A 125 30.45 -8.30 29.06
C ASN A 125 29.73 -9.51 28.45
N THR A 126 28.85 -9.28 27.46
CA THR A 126 28.29 -10.38 26.67
C THR A 126 29.07 -10.44 25.37
N GLU A 127 29.65 -11.61 25.08
CA GLU A 127 30.23 -11.90 23.77
C GLU A 127 29.29 -11.41 22.69
N HIS A 128 29.82 -10.69 21.70
CA HIS A 128 29.11 -9.88 20.70
C HIS A 128 27.85 -10.54 20.09
N PHE A 129 26.73 -10.53 20.81
CA PHE A 129 25.42 -10.94 20.30
C PHE A 129 24.87 -9.82 19.42
N THR A 130 25.35 -9.75 18.18
CA THR A 130 24.69 -8.96 17.16
C THR A 130 23.44 -9.70 16.68
N PRO A 131 22.37 -8.97 16.28
CA PRO A 131 21.19 -9.61 15.71
C PRO A 131 21.58 -10.54 14.57
N ALA A 132 21.17 -11.81 14.68
CA ALA A 132 21.31 -12.78 13.61
C ALA A 132 20.56 -12.29 12.37
N PHE A 133 21.22 -12.29 11.22
CA PHE A 133 20.66 -11.97 9.91
C PHE A 133 20.69 -13.23 9.04
N SER A 134 19.57 -13.54 8.39
CA SER A 134 19.44 -14.69 7.49
C SER A 134 18.92 -14.22 6.13
N VAL A 135 19.74 -14.36 5.08
CA VAL A 135 19.38 -13.94 3.72
C VAL A 135 18.10 -14.64 3.23
N PRO A 136 17.98 -15.98 3.29
CA PRO A 136 16.76 -16.67 2.85
C PRO A 136 15.54 -16.27 3.68
N GLY A 137 15.72 -16.11 5.01
CA GLY A 137 14.65 -15.71 5.92
C GLY A 137 14.10 -14.32 5.57
N THR A 138 14.98 -13.36 5.30
CA THR A 138 14.60 -12.00 4.89
C THR A 138 13.95 -11.97 3.50
N ILE A 139 14.47 -12.72 2.53
CA ILE A 139 13.87 -12.78 1.18
C ILE A 139 12.45 -13.34 1.25
N LEU A 140 12.26 -14.45 1.97
CA LEU A 140 10.94 -15.08 2.12
C LEU A 140 9.98 -14.18 2.91
N SER A 141 10.44 -13.57 4.00
CA SER A 141 9.60 -12.70 4.84
C SER A 141 9.10 -11.47 4.07
N VAL A 142 10.00 -10.79 3.34
CA VAL A 142 9.65 -9.63 2.51
C VAL A 142 8.72 -10.04 1.36
N SER A 143 9.01 -11.16 0.69
CA SER A 143 8.16 -11.65 -0.41
C SER A 143 6.74 -11.96 0.05
N LEU A 144 6.58 -12.56 1.24
CA LEU A 144 5.26 -12.81 1.82
C LEU A 144 4.51 -11.52 2.18
N ILE A 145 5.20 -10.50 2.70
CA ILE A 145 4.57 -9.21 2.99
C ILE A 145 4.07 -8.55 1.71
N ILE A 146 4.91 -8.51 0.66
CA ILE A 146 4.53 -7.94 -0.63
C ILE A 146 3.35 -8.70 -1.24
N LEU A 147 3.40 -10.04 -1.25
CA LEU A 147 2.29 -10.86 -1.72
C LEU A 147 1.02 -10.61 -0.92
N GLY A 148 1.14 -10.47 0.40
CA GLY A 148 0.03 -10.11 1.29
C GLY A 148 -0.60 -8.78 0.92
N ILE A 149 0.21 -7.73 0.72
CA ILE A 149 -0.26 -6.40 0.30
C ILE A 149 -0.99 -6.48 -1.06
N LEU A 150 -0.43 -7.21 -2.03
CA LEU A 150 -1.06 -7.37 -3.35
C LEU A 150 -2.39 -8.12 -3.26
N LEU A 151 -2.45 -9.19 -2.45
CA LEU A 151 -3.70 -9.90 -2.19
C LEU A 151 -4.73 -8.99 -1.55
N ILE A 152 -4.33 -8.23 -0.52
CA ILE A 152 -5.19 -7.25 0.16
C ILE A 152 -5.78 -6.26 -0.83
N LEU A 153 -4.95 -5.62 -1.67
CA LEU A 153 -5.41 -4.66 -2.68
C LEU A 153 -6.36 -5.32 -3.69
N TYR A 154 -6.04 -6.54 -4.13
CA TYR A 154 -6.91 -7.31 -5.02
C TYR A 154 -8.29 -7.57 -4.38
N PHE A 155 -8.32 -7.98 -3.11
CA PHE A 155 -9.57 -8.20 -2.37
C PHE A 155 -10.35 -6.90 -2.19
N LEU A 156 -9.69 -5.79 -1.80
CA LEU A 156 -10.34 -4.49 -1.65
C LEU A 156 -10.98 -4.03 -2.97
N LYS A 157 -10.28 -4.17 -4.10
CA LYS A 157 -10.84 -3.84 -5.41
C LYS A 157 -11.99 -4.76 -5.78
N ARG A 158 -11.84 -6.08 -5.60
CA ARG A 158 -12.85 -7.06 -6.02
C ARG A 158 -14.18 -6.91 -5.27
N TYR A 159 -14.11 -6.48 -4.00
CA TYR A 159 -15.28 -6.38 -3.13
C TYR A 159 -15.69 -4.93 -2.84
N SER A 160 -15.16 -3.94 -3.57
CA SER A 160 -15.47 -2.53 -3.32
C SER A 160 -16.97 -2.22 -3.48
N PHE A 161 -17.64 -2.81 -4.48
CA PHE A 161 -19.08 -2.62 -4.72
C PHE A 161 -19.99 -3.63 -4.00
N ASP A 162 -19.43 -4.52 -3.18
CA ASP A 162 -20.20 -5.57 -2.50
C ASP A 162 -20.67 -5.09 -1.11
N GLN A 163 -21.81 -4.42 -1.08
CA GLN A 163 -22.39 -3.85 0.14
C GLN A 163 -22.82 -4.90 1.19
N LYS A 164 -22.98 -6.19 0.83
CA LYS A 164 -23.49 -7.23 1.74
C LYS A 164 -22.38 -8.09 2.34
N THR A 165 -21.55 -7.47 3.19
CA THR A 165 -20.51 -8.22 3.91
C THR A 165 -21.08 -9.01 5.08
N THR A 166 -21.29 -10.31 4.87
CA THR A 166 -21.65 -11.24 5.96
C THR A 166 -20.56 -11.30 7.03
N TRP A 167 -20.93 -11.60 8.27
CA TRP A 167 -19.96 -11.70 9.38
C TRP A 167 -18.85 -12.72 9.10
N LYS A 168 -19.17 -13.84 8.44
CA LYS A 168 -18.19 -14.82 7.95
C LYS A 168 -17.16 -14.20 7.01
N ARG A 169 -17.60 -13.32 6.10
CA ARG A 169 -16.73 -12.61 5.15
C ARG A 169 -15.84 -11.58 5.86
N ARG A 170 -16.33 -10.90 6.90
CA ARG A 170 -15.52 -9.99 7.74
C ARG A 170 -14.38 -10.74 8.46
N ILE A 171 -14.69 -11.91 9.00
CA ILE A 171 -13.68 -12.78 9.63
C ILE A 171 -12.67 -13.27 8.60
N LEU A 172 -13.14 -13.73 7.43
CA LEU A 172 -12.27 -14.16 6.33
C LEU A 172 -11.33 -13.04 5.88
N PHE A 173 -11.84 -11.80 5.74
CA PHE A 173 -11.02 -10.63 5.46
C PHE A 173 -9.96 -10.46 6.55
N GLY A 174 -10.35 -10.42 7.82
CA GLY A 174 -9.40 -10.30 8.95
C GLY A 174 -8.26 -11.32 8.91
N PHE A 175 -8.58 -12.59 8.64
CA PHE A 175 -7.56 -13.63 8.47
C PHE A 175 -6.68 -13.41 7.23
N THR A 176 -7.27 -12.96 6.12
CA THR A 176 -6.53 -12.65 4.88
C THR A 176 -5.50 -11.55 5.10
N PHE A 177 -5.84 -10.53 5.92
CA PHE A 177 -4.91 -9.47 6.30
C PHE A 177 -3.82 -9.97 7.27
N ALA A 178 -4.19 -10.75 8.28
CA ALA A 178 -3.27 -11.16 9.35
C ALA A 178 -2.31 -12.28 8.93
N THR A 179 -2.75 -13.21 8.07
CA THR A 179 -1.99 -14.42 7.74
C THR A 179 -0.62 -14.13 7.10
N PRO A 180 -0.51 -13.26 6.07
CA PRO A 180 0.79 -12.96 5.46
C PRO A 180 1.77 -12.32 6.44
N PHE A 181 1.28 -11.44 7.33
CA PHE A 181 2.10 -10.79 8.35
C PHE A 181 2.60 -11.80 9.39
N CYS A 182 1.70 -12.61 9.96
CA CYS A 182 2.07 -13.63 10.93
C CYS A 182 3.02 -14.67 10.35
N ALA A 183 2.77 -15.13 9.11
CA ALA A 183 3.65 -16.07 8.41
C ALA A 183 5.04 -15.47 8.16
N SER A 184 5.10 -14.20 7.76
CA SER A 184 6.36 -13.48 7.55
C SER A 184 7.20 -13.39 8.83
N VAL A 185 6.58 -13.01 9.95
CA VAL A 185 7.25 -12.96 11.26
C VAL A 185 7.71 -14.35 11.71
N PHE A 186 6.85 -15.37 11.56
CA PHE A 186 7.19 -16.74 11.93
C PHE A 186 8.39 -17.27 11.13
N LEU A 187 8.39 -17.11 9.81
CA LEU A 187 9.52 -17.53 8.97
C LEU A 187 10.79 -16.79 9.34
N HIS A 188 10.71 -15.47 9.54
CA HIS A 188 11.87 -14.69 9.92
C HIS A 188 12.50 -15.18 11.25
N VAL A 189 11.68 -15.50 12.25
CA VAL A 189 12.16 -16.08 13.52
C VAL A 189 12.68 -17.50 13.35
N TYR A 190 12.00 -18.33 12.55
CA TYR A 190 12.41 -19.71 12.28
C TYR A 190 13.80 -19.78 11.63
N PHE A 191 14.04 -18.98 10.59
CA PHE A 191 15.33 -18.95 9.90
C PHE A 191 16.46 -18.38 10.76
N LYS A 192 16.18 -17.46 11.69
CA LYS A 192 17.18 -17.01 12.68
C LYS A 192 17.60 -18.09 13.68
N LYS A 193 16.85 -19.18 13.82
CA LYS A 193 17.20 -20.30 14.71
C LYS A 193 17.96 -21.43 14.01
N GLN A 194 18.08 -21.40 12.67
CA GLN A 194 18.75 -22.47 11.93
C GLN A 194 20.28 -22.25 11.90
N PRO A 195 21.10 -23.28 12.16
CA PRO A 195 22.55 -23.11 12.32
C PRO A 195 23.32 -22.80 11.02
N TYR A 196 22.70 -23.03 9.86
CA TYR A 196 23.26 -22.73 8.54
C TYR A 196 22.64 -21.44 8.01
N LEU A 197 23.47 -20.51 7.53
CA LEU A 197 23.09 -19.23 6.89
C LEU A 197 22.71 -18.07 7.82
N ILE A 198 23.29 -18.03 9.04
CA ILE A 198 23.24 -16.86 9.91
C ILE A 198 24.51 -16.03 9.76
N TYR A 199 24.32 -14.73 9.56
CA TYR A 199 25.37 -13.73 9.58
C TYR A 199 25.14 -12.77 10.75
N HIS A 200 26.23 -12.31 11.33
CA HIS A 200 26.23 -11.39 12.45
C HIS A 200 26.68 -10.03 11.93
N LEU A 201 25.72 -9.13 11.72
CA LEU A 201 26.00 -7.79 11.22
C LEU A 201 26.25 -6.84 12.38
N THR A 202 27.37 -6.13 12.32
CA THR A 202 27.69 -5.07 13.27
C THR A 202 26.71 -3.90 13.16
N PHE A 203 26.67 -3.05 14.18
CA PHE A 203 25.89 -1.81 14.18
C PHE A 203 26.11 -0.98 12.90
N TRP A 204 27.38 -0.72 12.54
CA TRP A 204 27.73 0.08 11.39
C TRP A 204 27.27 -0.53 10.06
N GLN A 205 27.36 -1.87 9.94
CA GLN A 205 26.87 -2.57 8.75
C GLN A 205 25.34 -2.45 8.61
N ASN A 206 24.59 -2.69 9.70
CA ASN A 206 23.13 -2.54 9.69
C ASN A 206 22.72 -1.10 9.36
N ALA A 207 23.38 -0.10 9.97
CA ALA A 207 23.09 1.31 9.70
C ALA A 207 23.36 1.71 8.25
N LEU A 208 24.49 1.27 7.67
CA LEU A 208 24.85 1.57 6.29
C LEU A 208 23.85 0.93 5.30
N ILE A 209 23.47 -0.33 5.53
CA ILE A 209 22.49 -1.03 4.69
C ILE A 209 21.12 -0.36 4.80
N ALA A 210 20.69 0.03 6.01
CA ALA A 210 19.42 0.75 6.21
C ALA A 210 19.39 2.08 5.45
N ILE A 211 20.46 2.88 5.52
CA ILE A 211 20.59 4.15 4.79
C ILE A 211 20.55 3.90 3.27
N LEU A 212 21.27 2.88 2.78
CA LEU A 212 21.29 2.52 1.36
C LEU A 212 19.89 2.21 0.85
N PHE A 213 19.14 1.36 1.56
CA PHE A 213 17.77 1.03 1.18
C PHE A 213 16.80 2.20 1.34
N PHE A 214 17.02 3.09 2.32
CA PHE A 214 16.22 4.31 2.45
C PHE A 214 16.43 5.28 1.28
N VAL A 215 17.68 5.43 0.81
CA VAL A 215 17.97 6.23 -0.39
C VAL A 215 17.34 5.58 -1.63
N LEU A 216 17.48 4.26 -1.78
CA LEU A 216 16.86 3.51 -2.88
C LEU A 216 15.33 3.67 -2.88
N TYR A 217 14.69 3.59 -1.70
CA TYR A 217 13.28 3.90 -1.51
C TYR A 217 12.92 5.28 -2.04
N LYS A 218 13.64 6.34 -1.65
CA LYS A 218 13.34 7.70 -2.12
C LYS A 218 13.50 7.86 -3.64
N LEU A 219 14.51 7.23 -4.23
CA LEU A 219 14.74 7.29 -5.68
C LEU A 219 13.63 6.57 -6.45
N LEU A 220 13.23 5.38 -6.00
CA LEU A 220 12.18 4.59 -6.62
C LEU A 220 10.80 5.22 -6.42
N TYR A 221 10.53 5.79 -5.23
CA TYR A 221 9.30 6.53 -4.95
C TYR A 221 9.12 7.72 -5.89
N LYS A 222 10.18 8.50 -6.15
CA LYS A 222 10.14 9.59 -7.12
C LYS A 222 9.85 9.09 -8.54
N LYS A 223 10.25 7.86 -8.86
CA LYS A 223 10.13 7.27 -10.21
C LYS A 223 8.80 6.54 -10.43
N SER A 224 8.11 6.14 -9.35
CA SER A 224 6.82 5.48 -9.45
C SER A 224 5.67 6.40 -9.87
N ASN A 225 5.89 7.72 -9.95
CA ASN A 225 4.83 8.71 -10.17
C ASN A 225 3.62 8.46 -9.23
N PHE A 226 3.99 8.14 -7.99
CA PHE A 226 3.15 7.99 -6.79
C PHE A 226 3.52 9.14 -5.83
#